data_AF-A0A3N5UD25-F1
#
_entry.id   AF-A0A3N5UD25-F1
#
_cell.length_a   1.000
_cell.length_b   1.000
_cell.length_c   1.000
_cell.angle_alpha   90.00
_cell.angle_beta   90.00
_cell.angle_gamma   90.00
#
_symmetry.space_group_name_H-M   'P 1'
#
loop_
_entity.id
_entity.type
_entity.pdbx_description
1 polymer ?
#
loop_
_entity_poly.entity_id
_entity_poly.type
_entity_poly.pdbx_seq_one_letter_code
_entity_poly.pdbx_strand_id
1 'polypeptide(L)'
;MARADPDPTRGSRLMNIAAIAGSTIPSDTANSLQVMKACQALVQLGHQVTLLVPGTRNTSVDLQAHYGLQTEFPIEWLASSSRRMFTWDAVRRARAYKAELIYSWFPQSAVFGLLSGLPVIFEIHIQPTGLFGPIWHRLFASLPGRKRLVSITRALVKILERDFLMRFSAEEVVVAPNGVDLERFASLPDPLTARRQLDLHLAPTVMCTGHLYAGRGADLFVALAQSLPQAHFVWVGGRPEDIAAWKQRVASDNLTFTGFIPNRDLPL
;
A
#
# COMPACT_ATOMS: atom_id res chain seq x y z
N MET A 1 -25.80 -21.62 14.91
CA MET A 1 -26.23 -21.40 13.51
C MET A 1 -24.99 -21.42 12.63
N ALA A 2 -24.83 -22.51 11.86
CA ALA A 2 -23.69 -22.70 10.97
C ALA A 2 -23.71 -21.62 9.88
N ARG A 3 -22.58 -20.94 9.68
CA ARG A 3 -22.36 -20.08 8.52
C ARG A 3 -22.34 -20.99 7.31
N ALA A 4 -23.21 -20.72 6.33
CA ALA A 4 -23.06 -21.31 5.01
C ALA A 4 -21.71 -20.83 4.46
N ASP A 5 -20.79 -21.77 4.23
CA ASP A 5 -19.61 -21.48 3.42
C ASP A 5 -20.09 -20.97 2.06
N PRO A 6 -19.52 -19.87 1.54
CA PRO A 6 -19.84 -19.42 0.20
C PRO A 6 -19.44 -20.54 -0.78
N ASP A 7 -20.44 -21.04 -1.49
CA ASP A 7 -20.33 -22.07 -2.52
C ASP A 7 -19.16 -21.76 -3.49
N PRO A 8 -18.11 -22.60 -3.51
CA PRO A 8 -16.91 -22.39 -4.33
C PRO A 8 -17.20 -22.54 -5.84
N THR A 9 -18.42 -22.94 -6.23
CA THR A 9 -18.81 -23.15 -7.63
C THR A 9 -19.49 -21.94 -8.29
N ARG A 10 -19.76 -20.86 -7.54
CA ARG A 10 -20.08 -19.56 -8.17
C ARG A 10 -18.78 -18.95 -8.68
N GLY A 11 -18.38 -19.31 -9.91
CA GLY A 11 -17.33 -18.61 -10.63
C GLY A 11 -17.55 -17.10 -10.48
N SER A 12 -16.55 -16.39 -9.95
CA SER A 12 -16.66 -14.95 -9.75
C SER A 12 -16.98 -14.33 -11.11
N ARG A 13 -18.10 -13.61 -11.19
CA ARG A 13 -18.42 -12.85 -12.39
C ARG A 13 -17.21 -11.96 -12.70
N LEU A 14 -16.64 -12.08 -13.90
CA LEU A 14 -15.60 -11.17 -14.38
C LEU A 14 -16.21 -9.76 -14.43
N MET A 15 -15.46 -8.77 -13.95
CA MET A 15 -15.95 -7.40 -13.79
C MET A 15 -14.98 -6.44 -14.46
N ASN A 16 -15.52 -5.34 -14.98
CA ASN A 16 -14.73 -4.17 -15.37
C ASN A 16 -14.57 -3.23 -14.16
N ILE A 17 -13.35 -3.13 -13.63
CA ILE A 17 -13.01 -2.42 -12.40
C ILE A 17 -12.16 -1.19 -12.74
N ALA A 18 -12.62 -0.01 -12.32
CA ALA A 18 -11.80 1.18 -12.29
C ALA A 18 -11.13 1.31 -10.91
N ALA A 19 -9.83 1.06 -10.85
CA ALA A 19 -9.02 1.33 -9.67
C ALA A 19 -8.60 2.81 -9.65
N ILE A 20 -8.77 3.52 -8.54
CA ILE A 20 -8.47 4.95 -8.43
C ILE A 20 -7.54 5.19 -7.25
N ALA A 21 -6.32 5.65 -7.54
CA ALA A 21 -5.31 5.91 -6.52
C ALA A 21 -4.72 7.31 -6.64
N GLY A 22 -4.31 7.86 -5.50
CA GLY A 22 -3.67 9.17 -5.39
C GLY A 22 -2.16 9.15 -5.43
N SER A 23 -1.59 7.99 -5.72
CA SER A 23 -0.17 7.72 -5.74
C SER A 23 0.41 8.23 -7.05
N THR A 24 1.55 8.90 -6.96
CA THR A 24 2.39 9.13 -8.14
C THR A 24 2.99 7.79 -8.54
N ILE A 25 2.89 7.44 -9.81
CA ILE A 25 3.43 6.18 -10.35
C ILE A 25 4.36 6.53 -11.52
N PRO A 26 5.63 6.10 -11.50
CA PRO A 26 6.32 5.30 -10.48
C PRO A 26 6.63 6.05 -9.17
N SER A 27 6.84 5.32 -8.06
CA SER A 27 7.29 5.83 -6.76
C SER A 27 7.76 4.70 -5.84
N ASP A 28 8.68 5.00 -4.91
CA ASP A 28 9.24 4.06 -3.92
C ASP A 28 8.39 3.92 -2.63
N THR A 29 7.21 4.53 -2.60
CA THR A 29 6.35 4.46 -1.40
C THR A 29 5.69 3.10 -1.25
N ALA A 30 5.48 2.67 0.00
CA ALA A 30 4.72 1.46 0.28
C ALA A 30 3.28 1.52 -0.28
N ASN A 31 2.69 2.71 -0.36
CA ASN A 31 1.35 2.90 -0.91
C ASN A 31 1.32 2.63 -2.42
N SER A 32 2.28 3.16 -3.20
CA SER A 32 2.34 2.88 -4.64
C SER A 32 2.56 1.39 -4.92
N LEU A 33 3.42 0.72 -4.15
CA LEU A 33 3.60 -0.74 -4.26
C LEU A 33 2.30 -1.51 -3.98
N GLN A 34 1.60 -1.16 -2.91
CA GLN A 34 0.35 -1.82 -2.52
C GLN A 34 -0.74 -1.66 -3.60
N VAL A 35 -0.93 -0.46 -4.13
CA VAL A 35 -1.89 -0.19 -5.21
C VAL A 35 -1.58 -1.06 -6.44
N MET A 36 -0.31 -1.09 -6.85
CA MET A 36 0.12 -1.84 -8.03
C MET A 36 -0.09 -3.35 -7.85
N LYS A 37 0.26 -3.88 -6.67
CA LYS A 37 0.07 -5.30 -6.33
C LYS A 37 -1.40 -5.69 -6.19
N ALA A 38 -2.22 -4.83 -5.59
CA ALA A 38 -3.67 -5.06 -5.49
C ALA A 38 -4.33 -5.10 -6.89
N CYS A 39 -3.93 -4.20 -7.80
CA CYS A 39 -4.43 -4.22 -9.18
C CYS A 39 -3.98 -5.49 -9.92
N GLN A 40 -2.71 -5.89 -9.78
CA GLN A 40 -2.22 -7.15 -10.35
C GLN A 40 -3.04 -8.35 -9.85
N ALA A 41 -3.27 -8.46 -8.55
CA ALA A 41 -4.02 -9.57 -7.97
C ALA A 41 -5.46 -9.64 -8.52
N LEU A 42 -6.12 -8.50 -8.69
CA LEU A 42 -7.46 -8.44 -9.30
C LEU A 42 -7.45 -8.90 -10.77
N VAL A 43 -6.42 -8.57 -11.53
CA VAL A 43 -6.26 -9.05 -12.91
C VAL A 43 -5.96 -10.56 -12.94
N GLN A 44 -5.15 -11.07 -12.02
CA GLN A 44 -4.87 -12.50 -11.89
C GLN A 44 -6.12 -13.32 -11.51
N LEU A 45 -7.09 -12.71 -10.83
CA LEU A 45 -8.42 -13.28 -10.60
C LEU A 45 -9.34 -13.22 -11.84
N GLY A 46 -8.86 -12.68 -12.97
CA GLY A 46 -9.55 -12.61 -14.25
C GLY A 46 -10.34 -11.32 -14.49
N HIS A 47 -10.35 -10.37 -13.56
CA HIS A 47 -11.08 -9.11 -13.75
C HIS A 47 -10.36 -8.20 -14.75
N GLN A 48 -11.13 -7.38 -15.48
CA GLN A 48 -10.58 -6.31 -16.27
C GLN A 48 -10.36 -5.11 -15.35
N VAL A 49 -9.11 -4.69 -15.16
CA VAL A 49 -8.76 -3.59 -14.26
C VAL A 49 -8.07 -2.49 -15.03
N THR A 50 -8.56 -1.26 -14.88
CA THR A 50 -7.85 -0.05 -15.32
C THR A 50 -7.53 0.81 -14.10
N LEU A 51 -6.24 1.07 -13.88
CA LEU A 51 -5.77 1.94 -12.80
C LEU A 51 -5.71 3.39 -13.28
N LEU A 52 -6.42 4.28 -12.59
CA LEU A 52 -6.44 5.72 -12.82
C LEU A 52 -5.59 6.42 -11.75
N VAL A 53 -4.57 7.16 -12.17
CA VAL A 53 -3.66 7.90 -11.28
C VAL A 53 -3.45 9.34 -11.75
N PRO A 54 -3.11 10.28 -10.84
CA PRO A 54 -2.86 11.66 -11.24
C PRO A 54 -1.50 11.82 -11.93
N GLY A 55 -1.41 12.82 -12.81
CA GLY A 55 -0.14 13.29 -13.37
C GLY A 55 0.05 12.90 -14.83
N THR A 56 1.30 12.69 -15.22
CA THR A 56 1.70 12.29 -16.58
C THR A 56 2.49 11.00 -16.53
N ARG A 57 2.37 10.21 -17.59
CA ARG A 57 3.10 8.94 -17.70
C ARG A 57 4.60 9.22 -17.76
N ASN A 58 5.35 8.61 -16.85
CA ASN A 58 6.80 8.52 -16.95
C ASN A 58 7.17 7.20 -17.64
N THR A 59 7.88 7.29 -18.77
CA THR A 59 8.34 6.13 -19.55
C THR A 59 9.78 5.73 -19.28
N SER A 60 10.52 6.46 -18.43
CA SER A 60 11.92 6.15 -18.12
C SER A 60 12.10 5.00 -17.14
N VAL A 61 11.01 4.53 -16.53
CA VAL A 61 11.03 3.48 -15.51
C VAL A 61 10.21 2.29 -16.00
N ASP A 62 10.83 1.11 -15.97
CA ASP A 62 10.14 -0.16 -16.13
C ASP A 62 9.31 -0.45 -14.87
N LEU A 63 7.99 -0.30 -14.97
CA LEU A 63 7.06 -0.52 -13.86
C LEU A 63 7.03 -1.99 -13.42
N GLN A 64 7.23 -2.93 -14.35
CA GLN A 64 7.23 -4.35 -14.03
C GLN A 64 8.43 -4.67 -13.14
N ALA A 65 9.62 -4.24 -13.54
CA ALA A 65 10.82 -4.41 -12.72
C ALA A 65 10.76 -3.63 -11.40
N HIS A 66 10.25 -2.39 -11.43
CA HIS A 66 10.19 -1.51 -10.27
C HIS A 66 9.29 -2.04 -9.15
N TYR A 67 8.10 -2.53 -9.50
CA TYR A 67 7.12 -3.05 -8.55
C TYR A 67 7.14 -4.58 -8.45
N GLY A 68 8.00 -5.27 -9.20
CA GLY A 68 8.09 -6.73 -9.27
C GLY A 68 6.80 -7.38 -9.78
N LEU A 69 6.19 -6.82 -10.84
CA LEU A 69 4.89 -7.29 -11.35
C LEU A 69 5.06 -8.54 -12.22
N GLN A 70 4.12 -9.47 -12.11
CA GLN A 70 4.04 -10.68 -12.93
C GLN A 70 2.97 -10.57 -14.03
N THR A 71 2.10 -9.57 -13.93
CA THR A 71 0.99 -9.38 -14.86
C THR A 71 0.81 -7.89 -15.12
N GLU A 72 0.81 -7.52 -16.39
CA GLU A 72 0.55 -6.15 -16.80
C GLU A 72 -0.94 -5.82 -16.76
N PHE A 73 -1.24 -4.55 -16.54
CA PHE A 73 -2.60 -4.04 -16.58
C PHE A 73 -2.62 -2.58 -17.03
N PRO A 74 -3.71 -2.11 -17.66
CA PRO A 74 -3.85 -0.73 -18.09
C PRO A 74 -3.71 0.27 -16.92
N ILE A 75 -2.85 1.27 -17.14
CA ILE A 75 -2.72 2.43 -16.24
C ILE A 75 -2.93 3.68 -17.08
N GLU A 76 -3.79 4.57 -16.61
CA GLU A 76 -4.04 5.86 -17.22
C GLU A 76 -3.69 6.98 -16.25
N TRP A 77 -2.85 7.90 -16.72
CA TRP A 77 -2.47 9.10 -15.99
C TRP A 77 -3.38 10.25 -16.42
N LEU A 78 -4.15 10.78 -15.47
CA LEU A 78 -5.07 11.88 -15.71
C LEU A 78 -4.41 13.21 -15.32
N ALA A 79 -4.25 14.08 -16.32
CA ALA A 79 -3.80 15.45 -16.14
C ALA A 79 -4.96 16.33 -15.65
N SER A 80 -5.23 16.29 -14.35
CA SER A 80 -6.23 17.15 -13.71
C SER A 80 -5.61 18.43 -13.17
N SER A 81 -6.39 19.52 -13.15
CA SER A 81 -5.95 20.84 -12.69
C SER A 81 -5.59 20.91 -11.20
N SER A 82 -6.06 19.96 -10.39
CA SER A 82 -5.67 19.81 -8.99
C SER A 82 -5.93 18.38 -8.49
N ARG A 83 -5.34 18.03 -7.34
CA ARG A 83 -5.62 16.75 -6.64
C ARG A 83 -7.10 16.58 -6.29
N ARG A 84 -7.82 17.68 -6.02
CA ARG A 84 -9.27 17.63 -5.75
C ARG A 84 -10.04 17.30 -7.03
N MET A 85 -9.72 17.99 -8.12
CA MET A 85 -10.36 17.76 -9.42
C MET A 85 -10.08 16.36 -9.96
N PHE A 86 -8.89 15.82 -9.75
CA PHE A 86 -8.55 14.44 -10.08
C PHE A 86 -9.57 13.43 -9.54
N THR A 87 -9.99 13.59 -8.27
CA THR A 87 -10.91 12.61 -7.66
C THR A 87 -12.26 12.54 -8.36
N TRP A 88 -12.72 13.65 -8.95
CA TRP A 88 -13.92 13.74 -9.76
C TRP A 88 -13.69 13.27 -11.20
N ASP A 89 -12.61 13.74 -11.84
CA ASP A 89 -12.25 13.38 -13.21
C ASP A 89 -12.06 11.87 -13.36
N ALA A 90 -11.45 11.22 -12.36
CA ALA A 90 -11.27 9.77 -12.33
C ALA A 90 -12.61 9.02 -12.31
N VAL A 91 -13.61 9.50 -11.57
CA VAL A 91 -14.96 8.89 -11.57
C VAL A 91 -15.67 9.12 -12.89
N ARG A 92 -15.55 10.31 -13.49
CA ARG A 92 -16.07 10.56 -14.86
C ARG A 92 -15.42 9.63 -15.88
N ARG A 93 -14.11 9.40 -15.76
CA ARG A 93 -13.36 8.49 -16.62
C ARG A 93 -13.78 7.04 -16.43
N ALA A 94 -13.96 6.60 -15.18
CA ALA A 94 -14.50 5.27 -14.85
C ALA A 94 -15.89 5.04 -15.48
N ARG A 95 -16.77 6.05 -15.46
CA ARG A 95 -18.08 5.99 -16.13
C ARG A 95 -17.96 5.90 -17.65
N ALA A 96 -17.04 6.67 -18.26
CA ALA A 96 -16.79 6.59 -19.70
C ALA A 96 -16.32 5.20 -20.13
N TYR A 97 -15.56 4.52 -19.26
CA TYR A 97 -15.17 3.11 -19.44
C TYR A 97 -16.25 2.09 -19.13
N LYS A 98 -17.45 2.53 -18.70
CA LYS A 98 -18.52 1.64 -18.24
C LYS A 98 -18.03 0.67 -17.15
N ALA A 99 -17.23 1.17 -16.22
CA ALA A 99 -16.81 0.39 -15.06
C ALA A 99 -18.05 -0.11 -14.28
N GLU A 100 -18.02 -1.37 -13.90
CA GLU A 100 -19.06 -2.02 -13.08
C GLU A 100 -18.78 -1.86 -11.58
N LEU A 101 -17.53 -1.52 -11.23
CA LEU A 101 -17.07 -1.30 -9.87
C LEU A 101 -15.98 -0.23 -9.84
N ILE A 102 -16.04 0.67 -8.85
CA ILE A 102 -14.91 1.53 -8.48
C ILE A 102 -14.20 0.91 -7.28
N TYR A 103 -12.88 0.76 -7.38
CA TYR A 103 -12.02 0.40 -6.27
C TYR A 103 -11.08 1.58 -5.95
N SER A 104 -11.25 2.21 -4.80
CA SER A 104 -10.64 3.52 -4.54
C SER A 104 -9.81 3.53 -3.26
N TRP A 105 -8.65 4.18 -3.32
CA TRP A 105 -7.86 4.61 -2.15
C TRP A 105 -8.13 6.08 -1.77
N PHE A 106 -9.04 6.74 -2.46
CA PHE A 106 -9.51 8.09 -2.15
C PHE A 106 -10.94 8.09 -1.61
N PRO A 107 -11.20 8.72 -0.46
CA PRO A 107 -12.55 8.85 0.06
C PRO A 107 -13.42 9.74 -0.84
N GLN A 108 -12.84 10.77 -1.50
CA GLN A 108 -13.59 11.64 -2.40
C GLN A 108 -14.09 10.88 -3.64
N SER A 109 -13.21 10.14 -4.32
CA SER A 109 -13.61 9.30 -5.46
C SER A 109 -14.60 8.21 -5.06
N ALA A 110 -14.46 7.65 -3.85
CA ALA A 110 -15.42 6.71 -3.32
C ALA A 110 -16.82 7.34 -3.16
N VAL A 111 -16.90 8.54 -2.57
CA VAL A 111 -18.15 9.31 -2.46
C VAL A 111 -18.73 9.65 -3.85
N PHE A 112 -17.93 10.19 -4.76
CA PHE A 112 -18.39 10.56 -6.10
C PHE A 112 -18.84 9.33 -6.92
N GLY A 113 -18.22 8.17 -6.70
CA GLY A 113 -18.65 6.90 -7.27
C GLY A 113 -20.05 6.51 -6.81
N LEU A 114 -20.33 6.59 -5.50
CA LEU A 114 -21.66 6.32 -4.95
C LEU A 114 -22.71 7.31 -5.45
N LEU A 115 -22.38 8.61 -5.48
CA LEU A 115 -23.26 9.64 -6.03
C LEU A 115 -23.53 9.45 -7.54
N SER A 116 -22.65 8.73 -8.25
CA SER A 116 -22.83 8.35 -9.65
C SER A 116 -23.62 7.04 -9.84
N GLY A 117 -24.07 6.41 -8.75
CA GLY A 117 -24.82 5.14 -8.78
C GLY A 117 -23.97 3.90 -9.01
N LEU A 118 -22.64 4.02 -8.95
CA LEU A 118 -21.73 2.88 -9.12
C LEU A 118 -21.52 2.14 -7.79
N PRO A 119 -21.35 0.80 -7.81
CA PRO A 119 -20.80 0.08 -6.68
C PRO A 119 -19.39 0.56 -6.36
N VAL A 120 -19.05 0.68 -5.07
CA VAL A 120 -17.76 1.23 -4.63
C VAL A 120 -17.14 0.36 -3.54
N ILE A 121 -15.87 0.03 -3.71
CA ILE A 121 -14.99 -0.43 -2.65
C ILE A 121 -14.04 0.73 -2.30
N PHE A 122 -14.00 1.11 -1.03
CA PHE A 122 -13.06 2.09 -0.50
C PHE A 122 -12.06 1.38 0.41
N GLU A 123 -10.80 1.37 0.04
CA GLU A 123 -9.73 0.80 0.86
C GLU A 123 -9.00 1.86 1.67
N ILE A 124 -8.90 1.61 2.98
CA ILE A 124 -8.29 2.52 3.94
C ILE A 124 -7.11 1.88 4.68
N HIS A 125 -6.00 2.63 4.68
CA HIS A 125 -4.73 2.22 5.28
C HIS A 125 -4.38 2.98 6.55
N ILE A 126 -4.90 4.21 6.69
CA ILE A 126 -4.62 5.10 7.80
C ILE A 126 -5.92 5.80 8.21
N GLN A 127 -5.97 6.26 9.45
CA GLN A 127 -7.08 7.07 9.92
C GLN A 127 -7.16 8.40 9.16
N PRO A 128 -8.35 9.01 9.03
CA PRO A 128 -8.52 10.31 8.40
C PRO A 128 -7.65 11.37 9.07
N THR A 129 -7.02 12.23 8.26
CA THR A 129 -6.18 13.33 8.74
C THR A 129 -6.70 14.68 8.22
N GLY A 130 -6.29 15.76 8.90
CA GLY A 130 -6.70 17.13 8.57
C GLY A 130 -8.18 17.41 8.84
N LEU A 131 -8.62 18.62 8.48
CA LEU A 131 -9.97 19.10 8.79
C LEU A 131 -11.05 18.42 7.93
N PHE A 132 -10.77 18.21 6.64
CA PHE A 132 -11.75 17.69 5.68
C PHE A 132 -11.72 16.17 5.52
N GLY A 133 -10.65 15.50 5.95
CA GLY A 133 -10.54 14.04 5.90
C GLY A 133 -11.73 13.35 6.57
N PRO A 134 -12.01 13.62 7.86
CA PRO A 134 -13.14 13.04 8.58
C PRO A 134 -14.49 13.24 7.88
N ILE A 135 -14.70 14.40 7.26
CA ILE A 135 -15.96 14.75 6.57
C ILE A 135 -16.21 13.80 5.39
N TRP A 136 -15.22 13.62 4.50
CA TRP A 136 -15.37 12.73 3.35
C TRP A 136 -15.59 11.27 3.74
N HIS A 137 -14.91 10.83 4.79
CA HIS A 137 -15.05 9.46 5.28
C HIS A 137 -16.42 9.20 5.92
N ARG A 138 -16.93 10.16 6.71
CA ARG A 138 -18.30 10.10 7.25
C ARG A 138 -19.33 10.12 6.13
N LEU A 139 -19.13 10.95 5.11
CA LEU A 139 -20.02 11.01 3.96
C LEU A 139 -20.04 9.69 3.19
N PHE A 140 -18.89 9.05 2.97
CA PHE A 140 -18.84 7.70 2.39
C PHE A 140 -19.64 6.69 3.23
N ALA A 141 -19.49 6.74 4.56
CA ALA A 141 -20.20 5.84 5.46
C ALA A 141 -21.73 6.06 5.44
N SER A 142 -22.18 7.32 5.42
CA SER A 142 -23.60 7.66 5.51
C SER A 142 -24.36 7.57 4.19
N LEU A 143 -23.69 7.68 3.04
CA LEU A 143 -24.35 7.64 1.74
C LEU A 143 -24.94 6.24 1.46
N PRO A 144 -26.17 6.15 0.92
CA PRO A 144 -26.74 4.89 0.47
C PRO A 144 -26.02 4.40 -0.80
N GLY A 145 -26.24 3.13 -1.13
CA GLY A 145 -25.67 2.49 -2.34
C GLY A 145 -24.89 1.23 -2.01
N ARG A 146 -24.47 0.52 -3.06
CA ARG A 146 -23.67 -0.71 -2.90
C ARG A 146 -22.23 -0.32 -2.58
N LYS A 147 -21.87 -0.34 -1.30
CA LYS A 147 -20.53 0.05 -0.84
C LYS A 147 -19.87 -1.00 0.05
N ARG A 148 -18.54 -1.04 0.03
CA ARG A 148 -17.73 -1.74 1.04
C ARG A 148 -16.54 -0.90 1.45
N LEU A 149 -16.30 -0.82 2.75
CA LEU A 149 -15.04 -0.40 3.32
C LEU A 149 -14.13 -1.63 3.44
N VAL A 150 -12.95 -1.56 2.82
CA VAL A 150 -11.87 -2.51 3.05
C VAL A 150 -10.86 -1.84 3.97
N SER A 151 -10.54 -2.49 5.09
CA SER A 151 -9.55 -2.00 6.03
C SER A 151 -8.47 -3.03 6.27
N ILE A 152 -7.23 -2.57 6.32
CA ILE A 152 -6.08 -3.46 6.53
C ILE A 152 -6.04 -4.10 7.92
N THR A 153 -6.75 -3.55 8.91
CA THR A 153 -6.79 -4.12 10.26
C THR A 153 -8.13 -3.90 10.95
N ARG A 154 -8.46 -4.79 11.88
CA ARG A 154 -9.60 -4.59 12.80
C ARG A 154 -9.42 -3.36 13.69
N ALA A 155 -8.19 -3.08 14.11
CA ALA A 155 -7.88 -1.93 14.97
C ALA A 155 -8.21 -0.60 14.26
N LEU A 156 -7.88 -0.48 12.97
CA LEU A 156 -8.25 0.69 12.18
C LEU A 156 -9.78 0.84 12.09
N VAL A 157 -10.53 -0.23 11.81
CA VAL A 157 -12.00 -0.18 11.82
C VAL A 157 -12.54 0.38 13.15
N LYS A 158 -12.04 -0.11 14.30
CA LYS A 158 -12.46 0.38 15.62
C LYS A 158 -12.16 1.87 15.81
N ILE A 159 -11.02 2.35 15.32
CA ILE A 159 -10.66 3.78 15.35
C ILE A 159 -11.64 4.59 14.52
N LEU A 160 -11.99 4.13 13.31
CA LEU A 160 -12.95 4.81 12.43
C LEU A 160 -14.34 4.91 13.06
N GLU A 161 -14.79 3.85 13.73
CA GLU A 161 -16.07 3.81 14.44
C GLU A 161 -16.07 4.72 15.68
N ARG A 162 -15.01 4.65 16.50
CA ARG A 162 -14.90 5.35 17.79
C ARG A 162 -14.63 6.84 17.61
N ASP A 163 -13.61 7.18 16.83
CA ASP A 163 -13.05 8.54 16.78
C ASP A 163 -13.62 9.35 15.61
N PHE A 164 -14.02 8.67 14.54
CA PHE A 164 -14.53 9.31 13.33
C PHE A 164 -16.02 9.10 13.11
N LEU A 165 -16.72 8.39 14.00
CA LEU A 165 -18.16 8.15 13.96
C LEU A 165 -18.64 7.54 12.63
N MET A 166 -17.77 6.76 11.96
CA MET A 166 -18.13 6.05 10.75
C MET A 166 -18.90 4.80 11.12
N ARG A 167 -20.18 4.74 10.76
CA ARG A 167 -21.04 3.58 11.01
C ARG A 167 -21.28 2.83 9.72
N PHE A 168 -21.04 1.53 9.74
CA PHE A 168 -21.30 0.62 8.64
C PHE A 168 -22.07 -0.58 9.16
N SER A 169 -22.89 -1.18 8.30
CA SER A 169 -23.41 -2.51 8.56
C SER A 169 -22.29 -3.55 8.48
N ALA A 170 -22.49 -4.71 9.10
CA ALA A 170 -21.48 -5.77 9.13
C ALA A 170 -21.08 -6.26 7.73
N GLU A 171 -22.00 -6.18 6.75
CA GLU A 171 -21.76 -6.61 5.37
C GLU A 171 -21.00 -5.57 4.53
N GLU A 172 -20.95 -4.32 4.99
CA GLU A 172 -20.24 -3.22 4.35
C GLU A 172 -18.77 -3.14 4.78
N VAL A 173 -18.32 -3.92 5.76
CA VAL A 173 -16.92 -3.86 6.24
C VAL A 173 -16.22 -5.19 6.04
N VAL A 174 -15.08 -5.14 5.35
CA VAL A 174 -14.15 -6.26 5.21
C VAL A 174 -12.81 -5.87 5.81
N VAL A 175 -12.26 -6.74 6.65
CA VAL A 175 -10.86 -6.61 7.10
C VAL A 175 -10.01 -7.51 6.22
N ALA A 176 -9.15 -6.89 5.42
CA ALA A 176 -8.23 -7.56 4.50
C ALA A 176 -6.82 -6.99 4.70
N PRO A 177 -5.98 -7.64 5.54
CA PRO A 177 -4.59 -7.25 5.69
C PRO A 177 -3.84 -7.31 4.36
N ASN A 178 -2.84 -6.46 4.19
CA ASN A 178 -1.98 -6.50 3.01
C ASN A 178 -1.25 -7.85 2.93
N GLY A 179 -1.19 -8.40 1.71
CA GLY A 179 -0.45 -9.62 1.41
C GLY A 179 1.02 -9.38 1.10
N VAL A 180 1.74 -10.49 0.95
CA VAL A 180 3.11 -10.55 0.44
C VAL A 180 3.19 -11.65 -0.61
N ASP A 181 4.09 -11.49 -1.59
CA ASP A 181 4.35 -12.49 -2.62
C ASP A 181 5.26 -13.58 -2.04
N LEU A 182 4.69 -14.71 -1.65
CA LEU A 182 5.41 -15.80 -0.96
C LEU A 182 6.46 -16.46 -1.85
N GLU A 183 6.24 -16.49 -3.16
CA GLU A 183 7.16 -17.02 -4.16
C GLU A 183 8.54 -16.36 -4.12
N ARG A 184 8.61 -15.11 -3.63
CA ARG A 184 9.86 -14.36 -3.50
C ARG A 184 10.73 -14.83 -2.33
N PHE A 185 10.13 -15.56 -1.39
CA PHE A 185 10.81 -16.13 -0.23
C PHE A 185 11.03 -17.64 -0.38
N ALA A 186 10.59 -18.25 -1.49
CA ALA A 186 10.58 -19.70 -1.65
C ALA A 186 11.98 -20.31 -1.90
N SER A 187 12.88 -19.56 -2.53
CA SER A 187 14.20 -20.04 -2.99
C SER A 187 15.36 -19.21 -2.46
N LEU A 188 15.24 -18.74 -1.21
CA LEU A 188 16.32 -17.98 -0.57
C LEU A 188 17.49 -18.90 -0.17
N PRO A 189 18.74 -18.41 -0.22
CA PRO A 189 19.89 -19.17 0.26
C PRO A 189 19.78 -19.46 1.76
N ASP A 190 20.55 -20.45 2.23
CA ASP A 190 20.65 -20.69 3.68
C ASP A 190 21.27 -19.47 4.40
N PRO A 191 21.02 -19.29 5.71
CA PRO A 191 21.48 -18.11 6.43
C PRO A 191 22.99 -17.83 6.36
N LEU A 192 23.85 -18.84 6.27
CA LEU A 192 25.30 -18.63 6.17
C LEU A 192 25.68 -18.14 4.78
N THR A 193 25.07 -18.70 3.74
CA THR A 193 25.27 -18.26 2.36
C THR A 193 24.74 -16.84 2.15
N ALA A 194 23.53 -16.52 2.65
CA ALA A 194 22.97 -15.17 2.58
C ALA A 194 23.90 -14.13 3.22
N ARG A 195 24.41 -14.42 4.43
CA ARG A 195 25.37 -13.54 5.13
C ARG A 195 26.63 -13.28 4.33
N ARG A 196 27.19 -14.30 3.69
CA ARG A 196 28.37 -14.15 2.82
C ARG A 196 28.07 -13.30 1.59
N GLN A 197 26.90 -13.48 0.98
CA GLN A 197 26.48 -12.69 -0.18
C GLN A 197 26.27 -11.21 0.15
N LEU A 198 25.78 -10.92 1.36
CA LEU A 198 25.51 -9.57 1.86
C LEU A 198 26.69 -8.92 2.59
N ASP A 199 27.83 -9.61 2.68
CA ASP A 199 29.01 -9.18 3.45
C ASP A 199 28.67 -8.83 4.91
N LEU A 200 27.76 -9.60 5.53
CA LEU A 200 27.36 -9.41 6.91
C LEU A 200 28.33 -10.08 7.88
N HIS A 201 28.60 -9.41 9.00
CA HIS A 201 29.45 -9.95 10.06
C HIS A 201 28.92 -11.29 10.59
N LEU A 202 29.84 -12.19 10.98
CA LEU A 202 29.51 -13.45 11.65
C LEU A 202 29.15 -13.22 13.13
N ALA A 203 28.07 -12.46 13.35
CA ALA A 203 27.50 -12.12 14.64
C ALA A 203 25.96 -12.14 14.56
N PRO A 204 25.23 -12.22 15.68
CA PRO A 204 23.79 -12.00 15.67
C PRO A 204 23.44 -10.70 14.94
N THR A 205 22.49 -10.75 14.01
CA THR A 205 22.10 -9.58 13.21
C THR A 205 20.72 -9.11 13.64
N VAL A 206 20.61 -7.83 13.98
CA VAL A 206 19.33 -7.16 14.24
C VAL A 206 19.05 -6.25 13.07
N MET A 207 17.97 -6.54 12.34
CA MET A 207 17.64 -5.80 11.11
C MET A 207 16.34 -5.02 11.27
N CYS A 208 16.33 -3.79 10.76
CA CYS A 208 15.12 -2.99 10.59
C CYS A 208 15.01 -2.52 9.14
N THR A 209 13.83 -2.68 8.53
CA THR A 209 13.57 -2.20 7.16
C THR A 209 12.56 -1.06 7.21
N GLY A 210 12.90 0.11 6.69
CA GLY A 210 11.98 1.24 6.66
C GLY A 210 12.63 2.59 6.43
N HIS A 211 11.81 3.63 6.45
CA HIS A 211 12.28 5.00 6.37
C HIS A 211 12.82 5.47 7.74
N LEU A 212 13.77 6.42 7.72
CA LEU A 212 14.50 6.92 8.88
C LEU A 212 13.97 8.24 9.47
N TYR A 213 12.81 8.72 9.03
CA TYR A 213 12.21 9.94 9.59
C TYR A 213 11.68 9.73 11.01
N ALA A 214 11.48 10.84 11.71
CA ALA A 214 11.07 10.86 13.12
C ALA A 214 9.80 10.02 13.39
N GLY A 215 9.81 9.30 14.51
CA GLY A 215 8.70 8.42 14.93
C GLY A 215 8.77 6.99 14.38
N ARG A 216 9.84 6.63 13.64
CA ARG A 216 10.08 5.26 13.15
C ARG A 216 10.94 4.39 14.08
N GLY A 217 11.35 4.93 15.23
CA GLY A 217 12.12 4.19 16.25
C GLY A 217 13.61 4.09 15.96
N ALA A 218 14.15 4.92 15.06
CA ALA A 218 15.59 4.95 14.77
C ALA A 218 16.43 5.29 16.01
N ASP A 219 15.96 6.19 16.87
CA ASP A 219 16.61 6.50 18.15
C ASP A 219 16.74 5.26 19.05
N LEU A 220 15.67 4.47 19.15
CA LEU A 220 15.66 3.23 19.94
C LEU A 220 16.59 2.19 19.32
N PHE A 221 16.58 2.05 18.00
CA PHE A 221 17.44 1.11 17.29
C PHE A 221 18.92 1.42 17.51
N VAL A 222 19.30 2.71 17.46
CA VAL A 222 20.65 3.19 17.77
C VAL A 222 21.01 2.91 19.23
N ALA A 223 20.11 3.20 20.18
CA ALA A 223 20.36 2.94 21.60
C ALA A 223 20.59 1.45 21.88
N LEU A 224 19.86 0.57 21.18
CA LEU A 224 20.05 -0.87 21.25
C LEU A 224 21.41 -1.30 20.65
N ALA A 225 21.81 -0.70 19.53
CA ALA A 225 23.12 -0.97 18.92
C ALA A 225 24.27 -0.65 19.88
N GLN A 226 24.18 0.49 20.58
CA GLN A 226 25.17 0.90 21.58
C GLN A 226 25.19 -0.02 22.82
N SER A 227 24.02 -0.56 23.19
CA SER A 227 23.88 -1.42 24.38
C SER A 227 24.25 -2.89 24.12
N LEU A 228 24.31 -3.31 22.85
CA LEU A 228 24.55 -4.71 22.44
C LEU A 228 25.69 -4.80 21.40
N PRO A 229 26.95 -4.50 21.79
CA PRO A 229 28.09 -4.46 20.88
C PRO A 229 28.43 -5.81 20.22
N GLN A 230 27.97 -6.91 20.80
CA GLN A 230 28.14 -8.27 20.27
C GLN A 230 27.22 -8.60 19.08
N ALA A 231 26.22 -7.76 18.80
CA ALA A 231 25.32 -7.92 17.66
C ALA A 231 25.57 -6.83 16.62
N HIS A 232 25.35 -7.16 15.36
CA HIS A 232 25.45 -6.24 14.23
C HIS A 232 24.06 -5.72 13.85
N PHE A 233 23.88 -4.41 13.84
CA PHE A 233 22.63 -3.74 13.57
C PHE A 233 22.62 -3.22 12.13
N VAL A 234 21.60 -3.59 11.37
CA VAL A 234 21.47 -3.19 9.96
C VAL A 234 20.13 -2.50 9.75
N TRP A 235 20.18 -1.23 9.38
CA TRP A 235 19.00 -0.48 8.96
C TRP A 235 18.95 -0.41 7.44
N VAL A 236 17.92 -1.01 6.88
CA VAL A 236 17.66 -1.07 5.44
C VAL A 236 16.62 -0.03 5.06
N GLY A 237 16.94 0.81 4.09
CA GLY A 237 16.12 1.92 3.65
C GLY A 237 16.50 3.26 4.28
N GLY A 238 15.72 4.29 3.93
CA GLY A 238 16.01 5.68 4.26
C GLY A 238 16.48 6.46 3.04
N ARG A 239 16.19 7.76 3.04
CA ARG A 239 16.67 8.65 1.98
C ARG A 239 18.12 9.04 2.24
N PRO A 240 18.91 9.38 1.21
CA PRO A 240 20.31 9.75 1.39
C PRO A 240 20.53 10.83 2.45
N GLU A 241 19.64 11.83 2.51
CA GLU A 241 19.68 12.92 3.50
C GLU A 241 19.44 12.44 4.93
N ASP A 242 18.49 11.52 5.14
CA ASP A 242 18.19 10.97 6.47
C ASP A 242 19.38 10.14 6.97
N ILE A 243 19.97 9.34 6.09
CA ILE A 243 21.12 8.49 6.39
C ILE A 243 22.33 9.34 6.72
N ALA A 244 22.60 10.39 5.95
CA ALA A 244 23.68 11.31 6.22
C ALA A 244 23.53 11.97 7.60
N ALA A 245 22.31 12.41 7.95
CA ALA A 245 22.02 12.98 9.25
C ALA A 245 22.25 11.98 10.41
N TRP A 246 21.87 10.71 10.22
CA TRP A 246 22.08 9.67 11.22
C TRP A 246 23.55 9.28 11.37
N LYS A 247 24.28 9.13 10.26
CA LYS A 247 25.73 8.85 10.27
C LYS A 247 26.54 9.96 10.95
N GLN A 248 26.09 11.21 10.90
CA GLN A 248 26.74 12.31 11.63
C GLN A 248 26.47 12.27 13.15
N ARG A 249 25.33 11.74 13.56
CA ARG A 249 24.91 11.69 14.98
C ARG A 249 25.48 10.49 15.73
N VAL A 250 25.79 9.41 15.01
CA VAL A 250 26.13 8.11 15.61
C VAL A 250 27.37 7.55 14.93
N ALA A 251 28.45 7.43 15.68
CA ALA A 251 29.60 6.60 15.31
C ALA A 251 29.50 5.29 16.10
N SER A 252 29.31 4.18 15.39
CA SER A 252 29.23 2.84 15.97
C SER A 252 29.72 1.83 14.94
N ASP A 253 30.65 0.96 15.35
CA ASP A 253 31.25 -0.04 14.47
C ASP A 253 30.32 -1.23 14.21
N ASN A 254 29.27 -1.37 15.02
CA ASN A 254 28.27 -2.43 14.92
C ASN A 254 26.93 -1.95 14.35
N LEU A 255 26.89 -0.80 13.65
CA LEU A 255 25.69 -0.25 13.03
C LEU A 255 25.93 0.11 11.55
N THR A 256 25.07 -0.40 10.67
CA THR A 256 25.12 -0.15 9.23
C THR A 256 23.80 0.40 8.71
N PHE A 257 23.87 1.53 7.99
CA PHE A 257 22.76 2.06 7.21
C PHE A 257 23.00 1.78 5.72
N THR A 258 22.19 0.92 5.12
CA THR A 258 22.41 0.45 3.73
C THR A 258 21.89 1.42 2.67
N GLY A 259 20.89 2.23 3.02
CA GLY A 259 20.14 2.99 2.02
C GLY A 259 19.00 2.21 1.39
N PHE A 260 18.37 2.83 0.40
CA PHE A 260 17.29 2.21 -0.36
C PHE A 260 17.77 0.93 -1.04
N ILE A 261 17.09 -0.18 -0.74
CA ILE A 261 17.22 -1.44 -1.46
C ILE A 261 15.94 -1.63 -2.28
N PRO A 262 16.04 -1.88 -3.60
CA PRO A 262 14.88 -2.14 -4.42
C PRO A 262 14.04 -3.27 -3.83
N ASN A 263 12.72 -3.14 -3.88
CA ASN A 263 11.85 -4.09 -3.19
C ASN A 263 12.14 -5.53 -3.59
N ARG A 264 12.44 -5.79 -4.88
CA ARG A 264 12.79 -7.11 -5.43
C ARG A 264 13.98 -7.80 -4.72
N ASP A 265 14.95 -7.03 -4.27
CA ASP A 265 16.22 -7.52 -3.69
C ASP A 265 16.12 -7.67 -2.16
N LEU A 266 15.10 -7.06 -1.54
CA LEU A 266 14.89 -7.06 -0.09
C LEU A 266 14.72 -8.44 0.60
N PRO A 267 14.21 -9.51 -0.05
CA PRO A 267 14.09 -10.82 0.60
C PRO A 267 15.42 -11.50 0.95
N LEU A 268 16.53 -11.11 0.32
CA LEU A 268 17.88 -11.62 0.63
C LEU A 268 18.44 -10.94 1.88
#